data_AF-A0A8H7SM92-F1
#
_entry.id   AF-A0A8H7SM92-F1
#
_cell.length_a   1.000
_cell.length_b   1.000
_cell.length_c   1.000
_cell.angle_alpha   90.00
_cell.angle_beta   90.00
_cell.angle_gamma   90.00
#
_symmetry.space_group_name_H-M   'P 1'
#
loop_
_entity.id
_entity.type
_entity.pdbx_description
1 polymer ?
#
loop_
_entity_poly.entity_id
_entity_poly.type
_entity_poly.pdbx_seq_one_letter_code
_entity_poly.pdbx_strand_id
1 'polypeptide(L)'
;MTSIDFQYPTLFDFPPFFTRQITDSTWKSQVSQWETFILDYTRQKHLFRLELHHSTSPGGIEIFENKKINRRLSFETLQDIIEEMTLKGTAEWEGGSKGPKSEALIYWHTPEEWANLIWNWINETGQNNQIVTYYEIAHGELAEGQGIF
;
A
#
# COMPACT_ATOMS: atom_id res chain seq x y z
N MET A 1 -13.10 0.70 23.30
CA MET A 1 -12.16 -0.11 22.50
C MET A 1 -12.92 -0.63 21.29
N THR A 2 -13.13 0.22 20.28
CA THR A 2 -13.78 -0.20 19.03
C THR A 2 -12.67 -0.80 18.16
N SER A 3 -12.73 -2.09 17.89
CA SER A 3 -11.97 -2.66 16.77
C SER A 3 -12.39 -1.85 15.54
N ILE A 4 -11.45 -1.13 14.93
CA ILE A 4 -11.68 -0.53 13.62
C ILE A 4 -11.69 -1.73 12.69
N ASP A 5 -12.88 -2.30 12.49
CA ASP A 5 -13.06 -3.41 11.56
C ASP A 5 -12.77 -2.85 10.16
N PHE A 6 -11.72 -3.39 9.54
CA PHE A 6 -11.36 -3.05 8.17
C PHE A 6 -12.56 -3.30 7.26
N GLN A 7 -13.03 -2.26 6.57
CA GLN A 7 -14.17 -2.37 5.68
C GLN A 7 -13.74 -3.00 4.36
N TYR A 8 -14.16 -4.24 4.16
CA TYR A 8 -13.96 -4.93 2.89
C TYR A 8 -14.85 -4.29 1.81
N PRO A 9 -14.31 -4.00 0.62
CA PRO A 9 -15.11 -3.52 -0.49
C PRO A 9 -16.14 -4.59 -0.91
N THR A 10 -17.28 -4.19 -1.45
CA THR A 10 -18.32 -5.11 -1.93
C THR A 10 -17.79 -6.10 -2.98
N LEU A 11 -16.78 -5.68 -3.74
CA LEU A 11 -16.07 -6.48 -4.75
C LEU A 11 -15.24 -7.62 -4.14
N PHE A 12 -14.93 -7.57 -2.85
CA PHE A 12 -14.23 -8.65 -2.15
C PHE A 12 -15.03 -9.96 -2.12
N ASP A 13 -16.36 -9.91 -2.16
CA ASP A 13 -17.21 -11.10 -2.24
C ASP A 13 -17.51 -11.51 -3.69
N PHE A 14 -16.90 -10.85 -4.68
CA PHE A 14 -17.08 -11.16 -6.10
C PHE A 14 -16.01 -12.18 -6.57
N PRO A 15 -16.36 -13.43 -6.91
CA PRO A 15 -15.37 -14.46 -7.23
C PRO A 15 -14.40 -14.12 -8.37
N PRO A 16 -14.84 -13.45 -9.47
CA PRO A 16 -13.92 -13.03 -10.53
C PRO A 16 -12.86 -12.02 -10.09
N PHE A 17 -13.05 -11.33 -8.97
CA PHE A 17 -12.08 -10.35 -8.44
C PHE A 17 -10.74 -10.97 -8.03
N PHE A 18 -10.72 -12.26 -7.68
CA PHE A 18 -9.51 -13.02 -7.35
C PHE A 18 -8.86 -13.68 -8.56
N THR A 19 -9.44 -13.54 -9.75
CA THR A 19 -8.94 -14.12 -10.99
C THR A 19 -8.50 -13.01 -11.93
N ARG A 20 -7.30 -13.13 -12.49
CA ARG A 20 -6.79 -12.22 -13.52
C ARG A 20 -7.76 -12.13 -14.70
N GLN A 21 -8.28 -10.95 -14.98
CA GLN A 21 -9.18 -10.72 -16.11
C GLN A 21 -8.42 -10.77 -17.45
N ILE A 22 -9.03 -11.36 -18.47
CA ILE A 22 -8.41 -11.53 -19.80
C ILE A 22 -8.44 -10.22 -20.59
N THR A 23 -9.47 -9.40 -20.38
CA THR A 23 -9.64 -8.12 -21.06
C THR A 23 -8.84 -7.03 -20.38
N ASP A 24 -7.95 -6.35 -21.11
CA ASP A 24 -7.09 -5.28 -20.61
C ASP A 24 -7.83 -4.15 -19.89
N SER A 25 -8.97 -3.69 -20.42
CA SER A 25 -9.76 -2.63 -19.77
C SER A 25 -10.26 -3.07 -18.39
N THR A 26 -10.80 -4.28 -18.30
CA THR A 26 -11.28 -4.87 -17.04
C THR A 26 -10.12 -5.17 -16.08
N TRP A 27 -8.98 -5.62 -16.61
CA TRP A 27 -7.75 -5.84 -15.82
C TRP A 27 -7.28 -4.54 -15.18
N LYS A 28 -7.18 -3.44 -15.94
CA LYS A 28 -6.79 -2.12 -15.39
C LYS A 28 -7.74 -1.64 -14.29
N SER A 29 -9.05 -1.83 -14.47
CA SER A 29 -10.03 -1.51 -13.42
C SER A 29 -9.87 -2.41 -12.19
N GLN A 30 -9.61 -3.71 -12.38
CA GLN A 30 -9.35 -4.66 -11.30
C GLN A 30 -8.08 -4.28 -10.52
N VAL A 31 -6.98 -3.98 -11.21
CA VAL A 31 -5.71 -3.55 -10.60
C VAL A 31 -5.91 -2.27 -9.80
N SER A 32 -6.62 -1.28 -10.34
CA SER A 32 -6.89 -0.03 -9.62
C SER A 32 -7.67 -0.27 -8.32
N GLN A 33 -8.62 -1.20 -8.31
CA GLN A 33 -9.38 -1.55 -7.12
C GLN A 33 -8.51 -2.30 -6.11
N TRP A 34 -7.68 -3.24 -6.58
CA TRP A 34 -6.72 -3.95 -5.73
C TRP A 34 -5.69 -2.99 -5.12
N GLU A 35 -5.17 -2.04 -5.88
CA GLU A 35 -4.24 -1.03 -5.40
C GLU A 35 -4.83 -0.23 -4.25
N THR A 36 -6.03 0.34 -4.42
CA THR A 36 -6.72 1.06 -3.32
C THR A 36 -6.91 0.15 -2.11
N PHE A 37 -7.33 -1.09 -2.33
CA PHE A 37 -7.59 -2.04 -1.26
C PHE A 37 -6.32 -2.46 -0.49
N ILE A 38 -5.20 -2.67 -1.19
CA ILE A 38 -3.90 -2.96 -0.60
C ILE A 38 -3.39 -1.75 0.19
N LEU A 39 -3.47 -0.55 -0.37
CA LEU A 39 -3.04 0.68 0.29
C LEU A 39 -3.83 0.96 1.57
N ASP A 40 -5.16 0.82 1.53
CA ASP A 40 -6.01 1.01 2.70
C ASP A 40 -5.72 -0.02 3.80
N TYR A 41 -5.55 -1.30 3.43
CA TYR A 41 -5.23 -2.35 4.38
C TYR A 41 -3.86 -2.15 5.03
N THR A 42 -2.85 -1.89 4.21
CA THR A 42 -1.47 -1.70 4.67
C THR A 42 -1.35 -0.49 5.57
N ARG A 43 -2.08 0.60 5.26
CA ARG A 43 -2.18 1.79 6.11
C ARG A 43 -2.79 1.48 7.47
N GLN A 44 -3.91 0.77 7.52
CA GLN A 44 -4.56 0.42 8.79
C GLN A 44 -3.74 -0.53 9.67
N LYS A 45 -2.97 -1.42 9.05
CA LYS A 45 -2.12 -2.40 9.76
C LYS A 45 -0.68 -1.91 9.97
N HIS A 46 -0.37 -0.69 9.55
CA HIS A 46 0.96 -0.11 9.55
C HIS A 46 2.04 -1.00 8.89
N LEU A 47 1.69 -1.65 7.79
CA LEU A 47 2.58 -2.49 7.00
C LEU A 47 3.19 -1.72 5.83
N PHE A 48 4.52 -1.71 5.74
CA PHE A 48 5.25 -1.11 4.61
C PHE A 48 5.90 -2.13 3.69
N ARG A 49 6.01 -3.40 4.13
CA ARG A 49 6.64 -4.48 3.38
C ARG A 49 5.66 -5.62 3.21
N LEU A 50 5.60 -6.15 1.99
CA LEU A 50 4.74 -7.24 1.60
C LEU A 50 5.57 -8.33 0.95
N GLU A 51 5.68 -9.47 1.64
CA GLU A 51 6.29 -10.68 1.09
C GLU A 51 5.20 -11.48 0.36
N LEU A 52 5.25 -11.54 -0.97
CA LEU A 52 4.15 -12.07 -1.79
C LEU A 52 3.88 -13.55 -1.53
N HIS A 53 4.93 -14.34 -1.26
CA HIS A 53 4.81 -15.79 -1.06
C HIS A 53 4.11 -16.10 0.27
N HIS A 54 4.48 -15.38 1.34
CA HIS A 54 3.78 -15.45 2.62
C HIS A 54 2.35 -14.90 2.49
N SER A 55 2.18 -13.78 1.77
CA SER A 55 0.88 -13.11 1.61
C SER A 55 -0.17 -13.95 0.89
N THR A 56 0.25 -14.78 -0.06
CA THR A 56 -0.63 -15.67 -0.84
C THR A 56 -0.70 -17.10 -0.29
N SER A 57 0.02 -17.41 0.78
CA SER A 57 -0.06 -18.71 1.45
C SER A 57 -1.35 -18.84 2.27
N PRO A 58 -1.89 -20.06 2.48
CA PRO A 58 -3.09 -20.26 3.30
C PRO A 58 -2.86 -19.73 4.72
N GLY A 59 -3.71 -18.81 5.19
CA GLY A 59 -3.52 -18.16 6.49
C GLY A 59 -2.48 -17.03 6.51
N GLY A 60 -2.07 -16.53 5.33
CA GLY A 60 -1.27 -15.33 5.16
C GLY A 60 -2.06 -14.05 5.41
N ILE A 61 -2.07 -13.13 4.45
CA ILE A 61 -2.79 -11.85 4.58
C ILE A 61 -4.26 -12.04 4.18
N GLU A 62 -5.16 -11.62 5.06
CA GLU A 62 -6.62 -11.81 4.93
C GLU A 62 -7.21 -11.16 3.66
N ILE A 63 -6.59 -10.10 3.11
CA ILE A 63 -7.10 -9.44 1.90
C ILE A 63 -6.88 -10.25 0.63
N PHE A 64 -5.97 -11.24 0.63
CA PHE A 64 -5.70 -12.07 -0.55
C PHE A 64 -6.44 -13.41 -0.52
N GLU A 65 -7.08 -13.75 0.61
CA GLU A 65 -7.84 -14.98 0.81
C GLU A 65 -9.23 -14.67 1.36
N ASN A 66 -10.26 -14.85 0.53
CA ASN A 66 -11.64 -14.79 0.99
C ASN A 66 -12.17 -16.19 1.30
N LYS A 67 -12.21 -16.52 2.61
CA LYS A 67 -12.73 -17.78 3.15
C LYS A 67 -14.23 -17.97 2.94
N LYS A 68 -15.02 -16.88 2.75
CA LYS A 68 -16.47 -16.98 2.53
C LYS A 68 -16.79 -17.57 1.15
N ILE A 69 -16.05 -17.15 0.13
CA ILE A 69 -16.25 -17.60 -1.25
C ILE A 69 -15.24 -18.70 -1.67
N ASN A 70 -14.36 -19.13 -0.75
CA ASN A 70 -13.28 -20.09 -1.01
C ASN A 70 -12.43 -19.69 -2.23
N ARG A 71 -12.06 -18.41 -2.30
CA ARG A 71 -11.19 -17.86 -3.35
C ARG A 71 -9.96 -17.20 -2.76
N ARG A 72 -8.88 -17.28 -3.51
CA ARG A 72 -7.58 -16.72 -3.15
C ARG A 72 -6.89 -16.20 -4.39
N LEU A 73 -6.18 -15.10 -4.24
CA LEU A 73 -5.37 -14.50 -5.29
C LEU A 73 -4.14 -15.38 -5.55
N SER A 74 -3.82 -15.63 -6.82
CA SER A 74 -2.60 -16.36 -7.15
C SER A 74 -1.36 -15.46 -6.98
N PHE A 75 -0.22 -16.09 -6.70
CA PHE A 75 1.07 -15.39 -6.62
C PHE A 75 1.37 -14.59 -7.90
N GLU A 76 1.17 -15.20 -9.07
CA GLU A 76 1.39 -14.54 -10.37
C GLU A 76 0.50 -13.30 -10.56
N THR A 77 -0.78 -13.39 -10.19
CA THR A 77 -1.69 -12.24 -10.31
C THR A 77 -1.31 -11.12 -9.33
N LEU A 78 -0.86 -11.47 -8.12
CA LEU A 78 -0.35 -10.48 -7.18
C LEU A 78 0.92 -9.80 -7.70
N GLN A 79 1.84 -10.56 -8.31
CA GLN A 79 3.02 -9.99 -8.95
C GLN A 79 2.65 -8.98 -10.04
N ASP A 80 1.69 -9.32 -10.91
CA ASP A 80 1.21 -8.40 -11.95
C ASP A 80 0.61 -7.12 -11.34
N ILE A 81 -0.16 -7.22 -10.25
CA ILE A 81 -0.73 -6.05 -9.55
C ILE A 81 0.37 -5.16 -8.99
N ILE A 82 1.35 -5.75 -8.28
CA ILE A 82 2.46 -4.98 -7.70
C ILE A 82 3.34 -4.36 -8.78
N GLU A 83 3.51 -5.01 -9.93
CA GLU A 83 4.22 -4.43 -11.07
C GLU A 83 3.53 -3.14 -11.55
N GLU A 84 2.21 -3.17 -11.70
CA GLU A 84 1.43 -1.99 -12.09
C GLU A 84 1.48 -0.88 -11.01
N MET A 85 1.47 -1.25 -9.73
CA MET A 85 1.69 -0.30 -8.62
C MET A 85 3.10 0.33 -8.68
N THR A 86 4.10 -0.46 -9.06
CA THR A 86 5.48 0.02 -9.23
C THR A 86 5.57 1.04 -10.35
N LEU A 87 4.86 0.83 -11.46
CA LEU A 87 4.79 1.79 -12.56
C LEU A 87 4.11 3.12 -12.15
N LYS A 88 3.20 3.08 -11.17
CA LYS A 88 2.53 4.26 -10.61
C LYS A 88 3.32 4.94 -9.49
N GLY A 89 4.37 4.30 -8.97
CA GLY A 89 5.17 4.80 -7.85
C GLY A 89 4.53 4.59 -6.47
N THR A 90 3.48 3.76 -6.37
CA THR A 90 2.82 3.40 -5.10
C THR A 90 3.41 2.15 -4.44
N ALA A 91 4.30 1.46 -5.14
CA ALA A 91 5.09 0.35 -4.62
C ALA A 91 6.50 0.31 -5.24
N GLU A 92 7.40 -0.44 -4.63
CA GLU A 92 8.74 -0.71 -5.16
C GLU A 92 9.19 -2.14 -4.82
N TRP A 93 9.82 -2.83 -5.76
CA TRP A 93 10.41 -4.13 -5.49
C TRP A 93 11.70 -3.98 -4.69
N GLU A 94 11.82 -4.67 -3.55
CA GLU A 94 12.99 -4.58 -2.68
C GLU A 94 14.27 -5.12 -3.36
N GLY A 95 14.13 -6.13 -4.21
CA GLY A 95 15.22 -6.64 -5.05
C GLY A 95 15.64 -5.71 -6.20
N GLY A 96 14.96 -4.58 -6.39
CA GLY A 96 15.09 -3.71 -7.54
C GLY A 96 14.57 -4.35 -8.84
N SER A 97 14.71 -3.65 -9.97
CA SER A 97 14.11 -4.07 -11.25
C SER A 97 14.64 -5.41 -11.82
N LYS A 98 15.78 -5.90 -11.32
CA LYS A 98 16.40 -7.17 -11.74
C LYS A 98 16.43 -8.23 -10.64
N GLY A 99 15.97 -7.90 -9.44
CA GLY A 99 15.95 -8.83 -8.31
C GLY A 99 14.74 -9.75 -8.32
N PRO A 100 14.63 -10.63 -7.31
CA PRO A 100 13.46 -11.48 -7.16
C PRO A 100 12.24 -10.62 -6.85
N LYS A 101 11.16 -10.83 -7.61
CA LYS A 101 9.83 -10.22 -7.37
C LYS A 101 9.08 -10.97 -6.26
N SER A 102 9.73 -11.12 -5.11
CA SER A 102 9.21 -11.83 -3.93
C SER A 102 8.75 -10.86 -2.83
N GLU A 103 9.37 -9.69 -2.74
CA GLU A 103 9.15 -8.73 -1.67
C GLU A 103 8.98 -7.32 -2.24
N ALA A 104 7.91 -6.65 -1.81
CA ALA A 104 7.57 -5.31 -2.26
C ALA A 104 7.42 -4.35 -1.07
N LEU A 105 7.94 -3.15 -1.23
CA LEU A 105 7.68 -2.01 -0.38
C LEU A 105 6.41 -1.30 -0.88
N ILE A 106 5.51 -0.96 0.03
CA ILE A 106 4.24 -0.31 -0.26
C ILE A 106 4.29 1.10 0.32
N TYR A 107 3.94 2.09 -0.50
CA TYR A 107 3.97 3.50 -0.15
C TYR A 107 2.54 4.03 0.02
N TRP A 108 2.10 4.30 1.26
CA TRP A 108 0.77 4.90 1.50
C TRP A 108 0.68 6.34 1.00
N HIS A 109 1.81 7.03 1.05
CA HIS A 109 2.07 8.27 0.34
C HIS A 109 3.33 8.05 -0.47
N THR A 110 3.34 8.55 -1.70
CA THR A 110 4.54 8.45 -2.54
C THR A 110 5.70 9.25 -1.92
N PRO A 111 6.96 8.92 -2.21
CA PRO A 111 8.09 9.71 -1.74
C PRO A 111 8.00 11.20 -2.10
N GLU A 112 7.39 11.52 -3.26
CA GLU A 112 7.14 12.89 -3.69
C GLU A 112 6.07 13.58 -2.84
N GLU A 113 4.98 12.88 -2.51
CA GLU A 113 3.96 13.39 -1.59
C GLU A 113 4.54 13.61 -0.19
N TRP A 114 5.32 12.67 0.31
CA TRP A 114 6.06 12.83 1.57
C TRP A 114 6.98 14.05 1.56
N ALA A 115 7.73 14.24 0.48
CA ALA A 115 8.60 15.40 0.32
C ALA A 115 7.79 16.70 0.35
N ASN A 116 6.63 16.74 -0.33
CA ASN A 116 5.74 17.90 -0.33
C ASN A 116 5.12 18.17 1.05
N LEU A 117 4.70 17.13 1.79
CA LEU A 117 4.18 17.27 3.15
C LEU A 117 5.24 17.86 4.09
N ILE A 118 6.46 17.32 4.04
CA ILE A 118 7.59 17.82 4.84
C ILE A 118 7.93 19.26 4.43
N TRP A 119 7.96 19.55 3.13
CA TRP A 119 8.24 20.89 2.61
C TRP A 119 7.20 21.92 3.06
N ASN A 120 5.92 21.57 3.00
CA ASN A 120 4.84 22.44 3.46
C ASN A 120 4.94 22.70 4.97
N TRP A 121 5.20 21.66 5.76
CA TRP A 121 5.43 21.81 7.20
C TRP A 121 6.60 22.74 7.52
N ILE A 122 7.74 22.61 6.84
CA ILE A 122 8.90 23.51 7.01
C ILE A 122 8.50 24.97 6.71
N ASN A 123 7.73 25.20 5.65
CA ASN A 123 7.29 26.54 5.27
C ASN A 123 6.30 27.14 6.28
N GLU A 124 5.32 26.36 6.75
CA GLU A 124 4.31 26.81 7.70
C GLU A 124 4.89 27.08 9.09
N THR A 125 5.87 26.28 9.51
CA THR A 125 6.56 26.44 10.80
C THR A 125 7.68 27.47 10.76
N GLY A 126 8.02 28.01 9.58
CA GLY A 126 9.09 29.00 9.42
C GLY A 126 10.50 28.44 9.61
N GLN A 127 10.67 27.11 9.53
CA GLN A 127 11.93 26.40 9.75
C GLN A 127 12.86 26.39 8.52
N ASN A 128 12.60 27.25 7.54
CA ASN A 128 13.43 27.40 6.36
C ASN A 128 14.88 27.79 6.73
N ASN A 129 15.85 27.11 6.12
CA ASN A 129 17.29 27.24 6.39
C ASN A 129 17.77 26.81 7.79
N GLN A 130 16.97 26.03 8.52
CA GLN A 130 17.40 25.40 9.77
C GLN A 130 17.71 23.91 9.59
N ILE A 131 18.62 23.38 10.39
CA ILE A 131 18.86 21.94 10.48
C ILE A 131 17.81 21.38 11.42
N VAL A 132 16.94 20.51 10.90
CA VAL A 132 15.91 19.81 11.67
C VAL A 132 16.22 18.32 11.63
N THR A 133 16.10 17.65 12.76
CA THR A 133 16.27 16.20 12.88
C THR A 133 14.98 15.46 12.52
N TYR A 134 15.11 14.20 12.13
CA TYR A 134 13.95 13.34 11.88
C TYR A 134 13.00 13.27 13.09
N TYR A 135 13.54 13.25 14.30
CA TYR A 135 12.72 13.17 15.52
C TYR A 135 11.84 14.42 15.70
N GLU A 136 12.37 15.61 15.41
CA GLU A 136 11.61 16.87 15.50
C GLU A 136 10.48 16.93 14.46
N ILE A 137 10.70 16.36 13.27
CA ILE A 137 9.69 16.29 12.22
C ILE A 137 8.59 15.28 12.59
N ALA A 138 8.95 14.15 13.19
CA ALA A 138 8.01 13.07 13.50
C ALA A 138 7.28 13.21 14.84
N HIS A 139 7.93 13.82 15.84
CA HIS A 139 7.47 13.85 17.23
C HIS A 139 7.63 15.23 17.89
N GLY A 140 8.00 16.27 17.14
CA GLY A 140 8.11 17.62 17.66
C GLY A 140 6.74 18.23 17.99
N GLU A 141 6.72 19.21 18.89
CA GLU A 141 5.49 19.94 19.26
C GLU A 141 4.83 20.64 18.06
N LEU A 142 5.63 21.00 17.04
CA LEU A 142 5.16 21.59 15.79
C LEU A 142 4.63 20.56 14.77
N ALA A 143 4.80 19.26 15.02
CA ALA A 143 4.29 18.19 14.17
C ALA A 143 2.89 17.70 14.63
N GLU A 144 2.53 17.97 15.90
CA GLU A 144 1.21 17.63 16.44
C GLU A 144 0.09 18.37 15.70
N GLY A 145 -0.83 17.62 15.08
CA GLY A 145 -2.01 18.16 14.39
C GLY A 145 -1.86 18.38 12.88
N GLN A 146 -0.65 18.23 12.31
CA GLN A 146 -0.45 18.39 10.86
C GLN A 146 -0.56 17.08 10.05
N GLY A 147 -0.78 15.94 10.71
CA GLY A 147 -1.06 14.66 10.03
C GLY A 147 0.06 14.17 9.11
N ILE A 148 1.30 14.54 9.43
CA ILE A 148 2.48 14.12 8.66
C ILE A 148 2.75 12.63 8.94
N PHE A 149 2.52 12.13 10.16
CA PHE A 149 2.72 10.72 10.53
C PHE A 149 1.50 10.13 11.24
#